data_AF-A0A957UV41-F1
#
_entry.id   AF-A0A957UV41-F1
#
_cell.length_a   1.000
_cell.length_b   1.000
_cell.length_c   1.000
_cell.angle_alpha   90.00
_cell.angle_beta   90.00
_cell.angle_gamma   90.00
#
_symmetry.space_group_name_H-M   'P 1'
#
loop_
_entity.id
_entity.type
_entity.pdbx_description
1 polymer ?
#
loop_
_entity_poly.entity_id
_entity_poly.type
_entity_poly.pdbx_seq_one_letter_code
_entity_poly.pdbx_strand_id
1 'polypeptide(L)'
;MGLAATYWRLHQAEEAIADAQAVVEWLETLGEDGVELPVYVCLLCYKLLAMAQTPESTTWAQAALHTGHRILQARAASIQDEDLRQMFLEQVPYNREIILLWQQQVDNCVSRKDPPDLWLLEHSTTSSQSILTSAD
;
A
#
# COMPACT_ATOMS: atom_id res chain seq x y z
N MET A 1 -26.03 25.73 14.03
CA MET A 1 -25.94 24.96 12.76
C MET A 1 -24.67 24.09 12.63
N GLY A 2 -23.85 23.91 13.68
CA GLY A 2 -22.58 23.16 13.57
C GLY A 2 -22.70 21.64 13.72
N LEU A 3 -23.46 21.15 14.71
CA LEU A 3 -23.46 19.72 15.05
C LEU A 3 -24.12 18.82 14.00
N ALA A 4 -25.26 19.22 13.43
CA ALA A 4 -25.95 18.42 12.41
C ALA A 4 -25.15 18.29 11.11
N ALA A 5 -24.46 19.35 10.68
CA ALA A 5 -23.57 19.31 9.51
C ALA A 5 -22.34 18.43 9.77
N THR A 6 -21.82 18.44 11.00
CA THR A 6 -20.76 17.51 11.42
C THR A 6 -21.25 16.07 11.44
N TYR A 7 -22.40 15.78 12.05
CA TYR A 7 -22.97 14.42 12.08
C TYR A 7 -23.30 13.90 10.67
N TRP A 8 -23.87 14.74 9.81
CA TRP A 8 -24.15 14.40 8.42
C TRP A 8 -22.86 14.06 7.67
N ARG A 9 -21.83 14.90 7.78
CA ARG A 9 -20.53 14.68 7.10
C ARG A 9 -19.80 13.44 7.64
N LEU A 10 -19.86 13.18 8.95
CA LEU A 10 -19.26 11.99 9.55
C LEU A 10 -19.99 10.71 9.09
N HIS A 11 -21.32 10.72 9.12
CA HIS A 11 -22.10 9.56 8.69
C HIS A 11 -21.88 9.23 7.21
N GLN A 12 -21.78 10.25 6.35
CA GLN A 12 -21.42 10.07 4.95
C GLN A 12 -20.00 9.53 4.76
N ALA A 13 -19.06 9.89 5.63
CA ALA A 13 -17.70 9.37 5.55
C ALA A 13 -17.64 7.88 5.95
N GLU A 14 -18.36 7.49 7.00
CA GLU A 14 -18.47 6.09 7.42
C GLU A 14 -19.16 5.23 6.35
N GLU A 15 -20.26 5.71 5.76
CA GLU A 15 -20.95 5.03 4.66
C GLU A 15 -20.05 4.87 3.44
N ALA A 16 -19.35 5.93 3.04
CA ALA A 16 -18.46 5.86 1.89
C ALA A 16 -17.30 4.87 2.12
N ILE A 17 -16.76 4.80 3.34
CA ILE A 17 -15.75 3.79 3.71
C ILE A 17 -16.33 2.38 3.58
N ALA A 18 -17.52 2.14 4.12
CA ALA A 18 -18.17 0.83 4.05
C ALA A 18 -18.48 0.41 2.61
N ASP A 19 -18.97 1.34 1.77
CA ASP A 19 -19.21 1.11 0.36
C ASP A 19 -17.92 0.77 -0.39
N ALA A 20 -16.83 1.50 -0.12
CA ALA A 20 -15.53 1.22 -0.72
C ALA A 20 -14.99 -0.16 -0.31
N GLN A 21 -15.17 -0.57 0.95
CA GLN A 21 -14.81 -1.93 1.41
C GLN A 21 -15.61 -2.99 0.66
N ALA A 22 -16.93 -2.82 0.55
CA ALA A 22 -17.80 -3.76 -0.16
C ALA A 22 -17.44 -3.88 -1.65
N VAL A 23 -17.09 -2.77 -2.30
CA VAL A 23 -16.62 -2.76 -3.70
C VAL A 23 -15.30 -3.52 -3.86
N VAL A 24 -14.34 -3.31 -2.95
CA VAL A 24 -13.06 -4.02 -2.97
C VAL A 24 -13.28 -5.52 -2.77
N GLU A 25 -14.11 -5.91 -1.79
CA GLU A 25 -14.47 -7.31 -1.55
C GLU A 25 -15.17 -7.93 -2.76
N TRP A 26 -16.11 -7.22 -3.38
CA TRP A 26 -16.80 -7.69 -4.59
C TRP A 26 -15.82 -7.92 -5.76
N LEU A 27 -14.87 -7.00 -5.99
CA LEU A 27 -13.85 -7.14 -7.02
C LEU A 27 -12.88 -8.30 -6.76
N GLU A 28 -12.59 -8.60 -5.49
CA GLU A 28 -11.73 -9.72 -5.11
C GLU A 28 -12.43 -11.08 -5.23
N THR A 29 -13.72 -11.12 -4.93
CA THR A 29 -14.50 -12.37 -4.89
C THR A 29 -15.10 -12.75 -6.23
N LEU A 30 -15.65 -11.78 -6.96
CA LEU A 30 -16.39 -11.99 -8.20
C LEU A 30 -15.63 -11.55 -9.44
N GLY A 31 -14.50 -10.85 -9.27
CA GLY A 31 -13.68 -10.37 -10.38
C GLY A 31 -14.18 -9.07 -10.99
N GLU A 32 -13.51 -8.63 -12.05
CA GLU A 32 -13.73 -7.33 -12.68
C GLU A 32 -14.75 -7.32 -13.83
N ASP A 33 -15.44 -8.44 -14.08
CA ASP A 33 -16.39 -8.58 -15.18
C ASP A 33 -17.61 -7.66 -15.00
N GLY A 34 -17.97 -6.95 -16.07
CA GLY A 34 -19.08 -5.99 -16.05
C GLY A 34 -18.74 -4.63 -15.44
N VAL A 35 -17.51 -4.42 -14.98
CA VAL A 35 -17.02 -3.11 -14.53
C VAL A 35 -16.36 -2.38 -15.68
N GLU A 36 -16.85 -1.18 -16.00
CA GLU A 36 -16.32 -0.38 -17.11
C GLU A 36 -14.85 0.04 -16.87
N LEU A 37 -14.53 0.50 -15.65
CA LEU A 37 -13.21 1.03 -15.29
C LEU A 37 -12.70 0.50 -13.94
N PRO A 38 -12.44 -0.81 -13.79
CA PRO A 38 -12.14 -1.41 -12.49
C PRO A 38 -10.86 -0.87 -11.85
N VAL A 39 -9.81 -0.56 -12.64
CA VAL A 39 -8.56 0.04 -12.10
C VAL A 39 -8.84 1.42 -11.50
N TYR A 40 -9.69 2.22 -12.14
CA TYR A 40 -10.09 3.53 -11.62
C TYR A 40 -10.94 3.40 -10.35
N VAL A 41 -11.86 2.43 -10.31
CA VAL A 41 -12.66 2.13 -9.12
C VAL A 41 -11.77 1.74 -7.94
N CYS A 42 -10.79 0.86 -8.15
CA CYS A 42 -9.80 0.49 -7.12
C CYS A 42 -9.02 1.71 -6.62
N LEU A 43 -8.60 2.61 -7.50
CA LEU A 43 -7.87 3.83 -7.14
C LEU A 43 -8.73 4.78 -6.29
N LEU A 44 -10.01 4.95 -6.62
CA LEU A 44 -10.93 5.75 -5.82
C LEU A 44 -11.14 5.14 -4.43
N CYS A 45 -11.34 3.82 -4.35
CA CYS A 45 -11.47 3.11 -3.08
C CYS A 45 -10.21 3.27 -2.23
N TYR A 46 -9.02 3.07 -2.82
CA TYR A 46 -7.75 3.29 -2.14
C TYR A 46 -7.65 4.69 -1.52
N LYS A 47 -7.91 5.73 -2.33
CA LYS A 47 -7.80 7.14 -1.86
C LYS A 47 -8.76 7.41 -0.71
N LEU A 48 -10.01 6.99 -0.85
CA LEU A 48 -11.03 7.18 0.18
C LEU A 48 -10.64 6.49 1.49
N LEU A 49 -10.23 5.22 1.41
CA LEU A 49 -9.86 4.41 2.57
C LEU A 49 -8.58 4.92 3.23
N ALA A 50 -7.59 5.36 2.45
CA ALA A 50 -6.35 5.94 2.97
C ALA A 50 -6.60 7.26 3.73
N MET A 51 -7.59 8.05 3.34
CA MET A 51 -7.94 9.30 4.03
C MET A 51 -8.46 9.08 5.46
N ALA A 52 -9.09 7.93 5.73
CA ALA A 52 -9.66 7.60 7.03
C ALA A 52 -8.61 7.38 8.13
N GLN A 53 -7.38 6.99 7.76
CA GLN A 53 -6.21 6.84 8.66
C GLN A 53 -6.44 5.92 9.88
N THR A 54 -7.41 5.01 9.80
CA THR A 54 -7.59 3.95 10.80
C THR A 54 -6.78 2.72 10.40
N PRO A 55 -6.36 1.86 11.35
CA PRO A 55 -5.68 0.61 11.02
C PRO A 55 -6.50 -0.29 10.09
N GLU A 56 -7.82 -0.35 10.29
CA GLU A 56 -8.73 -1.12 9.46
C GLU A 56 -8.82 -0.56 8.04
N SER A 57 -9.10 0.74 7.89
CA SER A 57 -9.17 1.37 6.57
C SER A 57 -7.82 1.32 5.83
N THR A 58 -6.70 1.31 6.56
CA THR A 58 -5.37 1.11 5.97
C THR A 58 -5.23 -0.27 5.35
N THR A 59 -5.67 -1.34 6.02
CA THR A 59 -5.67 -2.71 5.47
C THR A 59 -6.51 -2.78 4.20
N TRP A 60 -7.71 -2.20 4.23
CA TRP A 60 -8.59 -2.17 3.06
C TRP A 60 -8.06 -1.30 1.91
N ALA A 61 -7.38 -0.20 2.22
CA ALA A 61 -6.68 0.59 1.20
C ALA A 61 -5.60 -0.27 0.52
N GLN A 62 -4.79 -1.01 1.30
CA GLN A 62 -3.78 -1.91 0.73
C GLN A 62 -4.40 -3.00 -0.15
N ALA A 63 -5.53 -3.57 0.26
CA ALA A 63 -6.29 -4.54 -0.55
C ALA A 63 -6.78 -3.91 -1.87
N ALA A 64 -7.36 -2.71 -1.82
CA ALA A 64 -7.79 -1.96 -3.01
C ALA A 64 -6.64 -1.72 -3.98
N LEU A 65 -5.47 -1.30 -3.46
CA LEU A 65 -4.28 -1.06 -4.28
C LEU A 65 -3.76 -2.36 -4.90
N HIS A 66 -3.69 -3.44 -4.11
CA HIS A 66 -3.27 -4.76 -4.59
C HIS A 66 -4.17 -5.26 -5.72
N THR A 67 -5.49 -5.18 -5.52
CA THR A 67 -6.49 -5.60 -6.50
C THR A 67 -6.44 -4.74 -7.76
N GLY A 68 -6.32 -3.42 -7.62
CA GLY A 68 -6.13 -2.51 -8.76
C GLY A 68 -4.87 -2.82 -9.57
N HIS A 69 -3.74 -3.06 -8.88
CA HIS A 69 -2.49 -3.44 -9.53
C HIS A 69 -2.60 -4.80 -10.25
N ARG A 70 -3.21 -5.80 -9.62
CA ARG A 70 -3.44 -7.13 -10.23
C ARG A 70 -4.25 -7.02 -11.53
N ILE A 71 -5.37 -6.30 -11.50
CA ILE A 71 -6.24 -6.10 -12.67
C ILE A 71 -5.49 -5.35 -13.77
N LEU A 72 -4.73 -4.31 -13.40
CA LEU A 72 -3.93 -3.53 -14.34
C LEU A 72 -2.89 -4.42 -15.06
N GLN A 73 -2.15 -5.23 -14.31
CA GLN A 73 -1.14 -6.13 -14.87
C GLN A 73 -1.76 -7.19 -15.77
N ALA A 74 -2.90 -7.78 -15.38
CA ALA A 74 -3.61 -8.75 -16.20
C ALA A 74 -4.07 -8.16 -17.55
N ARG A 75 -4.61 -6.93 -17.53
CA ARG A 75 -5.00 -6.21 -18.74
C ARG A 75 -3.79 -5.85 -19.61
N ALA A 76 -2.72 -5.34 -19.01
CA ALA A 76 -1.49 -5.03 -19.73
C ALA A 76 -0.91 -6.28 -20.41
N ALA A 77 -0.90 -7.43 -19.72
CA ALA A 77 -0.43 -8.70 -20.28
C ALA A 77 -1.27 -9.19 -21.47
N SER A 78 -2.54 -8.76 -21.60
CA SER A 78 -3.38 -9.09 -22.75
C SER A 78 -3.06 -8.26 -24.01
N ILE A 79 -2.32 -7.15 -23.85
CA ILE A 79 -1.88 -6.30 -24.96
C ILE A 79 -0.57 -6.87 -25.51
N GLN A 80 -0.63 -7.43 -26.72
CA GLN A 80 0.53 -8.09 -27.36
C GLN A 80 1.59 -7.09 -27.83
N ASP A 81 1.14 -5.94 -28.34
CA ASP A 81 2.01 -4.87 -28.82
C ASP A 81 2.67 -4.14 -27.64
N GLU A 82 4.00 -4.11 -27.63
CA GLU A 82 4.78 -3.53 -26.53
C GLU A 82 4.54 -2.02 -26.38
N ASP A 83 4.52 -1.29 -27.50
CA ASP A 83 4.38 0.17 -27.48
C ASP A 83 2.99 0.54 -26.96
N LEU A 84 1.95 -0.17 -27.42
CA LEU A 84 0.59 0.02 -26.91
C LEU A 84 0.46 -0.38 -25.43
N ARG A 85 1.13 -1.44 -24.99
CA ARG A 85 1.15 -1.84 -23.58
C ARG A 85 1.80 -0.75 -22.72
N GLN A 86 2.91 -0.20 -23.18
CA GLN A 86 3.60 0.88 -22.45
C GLN A 86 2.74 2.14 -22.39
N MET A 87 2.11 2.53 -23.51
CA MET A 87 1.16 3.64 -23.53
C MET A 87 -0.01 3.42 -22.57
N PHE A 88 -0.56 2.20 -22.51
CA PHE A 88 -1.64 1.86 -21.58
C PHE A 88 -1.21 2.01 -20.11
N LEU A 89 0.01 1.60 -19.76
CA LEU A 89 0.52 1.70 -18.39
C LEU A 89 0.86 3.15 -17.99
N GLU A 90 1.42 3.94 -18.91
CA GLU A 90 2.02 5.24 -18.59
C GLU A 90 1.14 6.45 -18.92
N GLN A 91 0.36 6.39 -20.00
CA GLN A 91 -0.39 7.54 -20.51
C GLN A 91 -1.81 7.62 -19.94
N VAL A 92 -2.32 6.53 -19.38
CA VAL A 92 -3.62 6.51 -18.70
C VAL A 92 -3.41 6.96 -17.25
N PRO A 93 -3.96 8.10 -16.81
CA PRO A 93 -3.58 8.73 -15.54
C PRO A 93 -3.76 7.82 -14.31
N TYR A 94 -4.88 7.11 -14.23
CA TYR A 94 -5.18 6.22 -13.10
C TYR A 94 -4.35 4.93 -13.11
N ASN A 95 -3.92 4.45 -14.28
CA ASN A 95 -3.01 3.29 -14.37
C ASN A 95 -1.63 3.67 -13.83
N ARG A 96 -1.09 4.81 -14.29
CA ARG A 96 0.18 5.34 -13.81
C ARG A 96 0.15 5.58 -12.31
N GLU A 97 -0.95 6.13 -11.78
CA GLU A 97 -1.06 6.40 -10.34
C GLU A 97 -1.06 5.12 -9.51
N ILE A 98 -1.77 4.07 -9.93
CA ILE A 98 -1.73 2.75 -9.26
C ILE A 98 -0.30 2.18 -9.25
N ILE A 99 0.44 2.28 -10.35
CA ILE A 99 1.83 1.80 -10.43
C ILE A 99 2.72 2.55 -9.43
N LEU A 100 2.63 3.88 -9.39
CA LEU A 100 3.42 4.70 -8.47
C LEU A 100 3.11 4.39 -7.01
N LEU A 101 1.84 4.28 -6.64
CA LEU A 101 1.42 3.92 -5.29
C LEU A 101 1.88 2.51 -4.91
N TRP A 102 1.79 1.56 -5.84
CA TRP A 102 2.26 0.20 -5.63
C TRP A 102 3.77 0.15 -5.36
N GLN A 103 4.57 0.87 -6.15
CA GLN A 103 6.02 0.97 -5.95
C GLN A 103 6.36 1.54 -4.57
N GLN A 104 5.72 2.64 -4.17
CA GLN A 104 5.90 3.23 -2.85
C GLN A 104 5.57 2.25 -1.72
N GLN A 105 4.50 1.47 -1.87
CA GLN A 105 4.13 0.46 -0.87
C GLN A 105 5.16 -0.65 -0.75
N VAL A 106 5.70 -1.13 -1.88
CA VAL A 106 6.75 -2.15 -1.90
C VAL A 106 8.04 -1.62 -1.25
N ASP A 107 8.46 -0.42 -1.61
CA ASP A 107 9.66 0.22 -1.06
C ASP A 107 9.56 0.41 0.46
N ASN A 108 8.39 0.87 0.94
CA ASN A 108 8.11 0.99 2.37
C ASN A 108 8.13 -0.37 3.11
N CYS A 109 7.83 -1.46 2.42
CA CYS A 109 7.87 -2.81 2.98
C CYS A 109 9.31 -3.34 3.07
N VAL A 110 10.17 -2.99 2.11
CA VAL A 110 11.61 -3.30 2.13
C VAL A 110 12.32 -2.49 3.21
N SER A 111 12.10 -1.18 3.28
CA SER A 111 12.75 -0.32 4.29
C SER A 111 12.32 -0.62 5.74
N ARG A 112 11.16 -1.24 5.97
CA ARG A 112 10.75 -1.68 7.32
C ARG A 112 11.39 -3.01 7.75
N LYS A 113 12.00 -3.77 6.83
CA LYS A 113 12.63 -5.08 7.10
C LYS A 113 14.12 -5.00 7.41
N ASP A 114 14.76 -3.84 7.23
CA ASP A 114 16.17 -3.65 7.58
C ASP A 114 16.31 -2.89 8.90
N PRO A 115 16.61 -3.54 10.04
CA PRO A 115 17.39 -2.86 11.06
C PRO A 115 18.78 -2.60 10.45
N PRO A 116 19.28 -1.35 10.37
CA PRO A 116 20.68 -1.14 10.04
C PRO A 116 21.51 -1.90 11.05
N ASP A 117 22.47 -2.69 10.55
CA ASP A 117 23.41 -3.54 11.29
C ASP A 117 23.85 -2.94 12.65
N LEU A 118 23.08 -3.23 13.70
CA LEU A 118 23.42 -2.90 15.09
C LEU A 118 23.91 -4.13 15.87
N TRP A 119 24.08 -5.27 15.20
CA TRP A 119 24.54 -6.52 15.81
C TRP A 119 25.99 -6.90 15.48
N LEU A 120 26.75 -6.05 14.77
CA LEU A 120 28.16 -6.30 14.43
C LEU A 120 29.20 -5.60 15.33
N LEU A 121 28.80 -5.04 16.48
CA LEU A 121 29.72 -4.32 17.38
C LEU A 121 29.81 -4.83 18.84
N GLU A 122 29.30 -6.02 19.19
CA GLU A 122 29.42 -6.54 20.56
C GLU A 122 30.23 -7.83 20.74
N HIS A 123 31.10 -8.20 19.79
CA HIS A 123 31.98 -9.37 19.96
C HIS A 123 33.47 -9.07 19.77
N SER A 124 33.91 -7.86 20.14
CA SER A 124 35.33 -7.52 20.29
C SER A 124 35.71 -7.27 21.76
N THR A 125 35.20 -8.06 22.70
CA THR A 125 35.86 -8.21 24.00
C THR A 125 36.91 -9.30 23.88
N THR A 126 38.08 -8.95 23.32
CA THR A 126 39.30 -9.73 23.53
C THR A 126 40.33 -8.85 24.21
N SER A 127 40.33 -8.97 25.54
CA SER A 127 41.52 -9.19 26.37
C SER A 127 42.73 -8.28 26.16
N SER A 128 42.90 -7.33 27.08
CA SER A 128 44.21 -6.97 27.66
C SER A 128 44.05 -6.01 28.85
N GLN A 129 44.00 -6.57 30.06
CA GLN A 129 44.50 -5.86 31.24
C GLN A 129 45.58 -6.73 31.89
N SER A 130 46.83 -6.35 31.60
CA SER A 130 47.98 -6.65 32.43
C SER A 130 48.06 -5.55 33.50
N ILE A 131 48.30 -5.90 34.77
CA ILE A 131 49.28 -5.25 35.68
C ILE A 131 49.32 -6.03 37.02
N LEU A 132 50.45 -6.71 37.20
CA LEU A 132 51.32 -6.81 38.39
C LEU A 132 50.82 -6.22 39.73
N THR A 133 50.87 -6.99 40.82
CA THR A 133 51.56 -6.56 42.07
C THR A 133 52.01 -7.76 42.91
N SER A 134 53.22 -7.64 43.46
CA SER A 134 54.04 -8.64 44.17
C SER A 134 53.63 -8.93 45.62
N ALA A 135 54.17 -10.06 46.11
CA ALA A 135 54.73 -10.39 47.43
C ALA A 135 54.47 -9.44 48.63
N ASP A 136 53.94 -10.00 49.72
CA ASP A 136 54.68 -10.35 50.94
C ASP A 136 53.90 -11.38 51.78
#